data_AF-M8D5M8-F1
#
_entry.id   AF-M8D5M8-F1
#
_cell.length_a   1.000
_cell.length_b   1.000
_cell.length_c   1.000
_cell.angle_alpha   90.00
_cell.angle_beta   90.00
_cell.angle_gamma   90.00
#
_symmetry.space_group_name_H-M   'P 1'
#
loop_
_entity.id
_entity.type
_entity.pdbx_description
1 polymer ?
#
loop_
_entity_poly.entity_id
_entity_poly.type
_entity_poly.pdbx_seq_one_letter_code
_entity_poly.pdbx_strand_id
1 'polypeptide(L)'
;MGRKLLLLFSSLTFVVLLSILYYTFIYKETFESSAEGLFLPEQYEEKYRVFETTIEVNKTKYEKLHIDHRIQLKGGSLIYELYDPKGNVVDRGEVTIAQPLSKQLNVAPQKGLWKAKYYTNKDTNGKYILVFQGGRR
;
A
#
# COMPACT_ATOMS: atom_id res chain seq x y z
N MET A 1 -16.68 29.39 -47.20
CA MET A 1 -15.73 28.41 -46.61
C MET A 1 -15.56 28.54 -45.07
N GLY A 2 -15.71 29.72 -44.46
CA GLY A 2 -15.42 29.92 -43.02
C GLY A 2 -16.29 29.13 -42.01
N ARG A 3 -17.59 28.93 -42.26
CA ARG A 3 -18.49 28.23 -41.30
C ARG A 3 -18.16 26.74 -41.09
N LYS A 4 -17.76 26.01 -42.15
CA LYS A 4 -17.36 24.60 -42.03
C LYS A 4 -16.04 24.44 -41.26
N LEU A 5 -15.10 25.36 -41.47
CA LEU A 5 -13.84 25.39 -40.73
C LEU A 5 -14.07 25.66 -39.25
N LEU A 6 -14.92 26.63 -38.92
CA LEU A 6 -15.30 26.97 -37.54
C LEU A 6 -15.93 25.78 -36.80
N LEU A 7 -16.81 25.02 -37.47
CA LEU A 7 -17.44 23.81 -36.91
C LEU A 7 -16.43 22.67 -36.69
N LEU A 8 -15.46 22.51 -37.58
CA LEU A 8 -14.37 21.54 -37.42
C LEU A 8 -13.46 21.90 -36.26
N PHE A 9 -13.10 23.19 -36.11
CA PHE A 9 -12.30 23.65 -34.98
C PHE A 9 -13.05 23.52 -33.64
N SER A 10 -14.35 23.83 -33.60
CA SER A 10 -15.17 23.64 -32.38
C SER A 10 -15.34 22.17 -32.01
N SER A 11 -15.50 21.30 -33.01
CA SER A 11 -15.54 19.85 -32.81
C SER A 11 -14.23 19.34 -32.22
N LEU A 12 -13.10 19.79 -32.77
CA LEU A 12 -11.78 19.35 -32.33
C LEU A 12 -11.48 19.82 -30.90
N THR A 13 -11.76 21.08 -30.59
CA THR A 13 -11.57 21.61 -29.22
C THR A 13 -12.47 20.91 -28.21
N PHE A 14 -13.71 20.58 -28.58
CA PHE A 14 -14.63 19.83 -27.71
C PHE A 14 -14.10 18.42 -27.40
N VAL A 15 -13.56 17.71 -28.41
CA VAL A 15 -12.96 16.38 -28.22
C VAL A 15 -11.72 16.45 -27.33
N VAL A 16 -10.85 17.45 -27.52
CA VAL A 16 -9.66 17.65 -26.67
C VAL A 16 -10.06 17.95 -25.22
N LEU A 17 -11.06 18.81 -25.00
CA LEU A 17 -11.58 19.13 -23.67
C LEU A 17 -12.17 17.90 -22.98
N LEU A 18 -12.96 17.10 -23.69
CA LEU A 18 -13.49 15.83 -23.18
C LEU A 18 -12.38 14.84 -22.84
N SER A 19 -11.33 14.78 -23.65
CA SER A 19 -10.18 13.91 -23.40
C SER A 19 -9.41 14.32 -22.14
N ILE A 20 -9.22 15.62 -21.92
CA ILE A 20 -8.58 16.15 -20.70
C ILE A 20 -9.48 15.93 -19.47
N LEU A 21 -10.79 16.17 -19.59
CA LEU A 21 -11.74 15.91 -18.50
C LEU A 21 -11.79 14.42 -18.15
N TYR A 22 -11.84 13.55 -19.15
CA TYR A 22 -11.81 12.11 -18.98
C TYR A 22 -10.51 11.65 -18.32
N TYR A 23 -9.37 12.15 -18.81
CA TYR A 23 -8.05 11.83 -18.25
C TYR A 23 -7.94 12.29 -16.78
N THR A 24 -8.38 13.50 -16.47
CA THR A 24 -8.31 14.05 -15.11
C THR A 24 -9.30 13.43 -14.13
N PHE A 25 -10.49 13.02 -14.58
CA PHE A 25 -11.50 12.42 -13.72
C PHE A 25 -11.19 10.95 -13.39
N ILE A 26 -10.62 10.19 -14.35
CA ILE A 26 -10.30 8.77 -14.13
C ILE A 26 -8.98 8.57 -13.37
N TYR A 27 -7.97 9.42 -13.57
CA TYR A 27 -6.65 9.28 -12.92
C TYR A 27 -6.55 9.95 -11.53
N LYS A 28 -7.60 10.60 -11.04
CA LYS A 28 -7.62 11.25 -9.72
C LYS A 28 -8.07 10.34 -8.58
N GLU A 29 -8.20 9.03 -8.79
CA GLU A 29 -8.52 8.13 -7.69
C GLU A 29 -7.32 8.02 -6.73
N THR A 30 -7.42 8.72 -5.60
CA THR A 30 -6.58 8.45 -4.44
C THR A 30 -7.09 7.21 -3.71
N PHE A 31 -6.14 6.43 -3.21
CA PHE A 31 -6.37 5.27 -2.37
C PHE A 31 -5.52 5.44 -1.11
N GLU A 32 -6.12 5.20 0.05
CA GLU A 32 -5.38 5.12 1.30
C GLU A 32 -6.03 4.06 2.19
N SER A 33 -5.21 3.18 2.75
CA SER A 33 -5.64 2.17 3.71
C SER A 33 -4.49 1.85 4.64
N SER A 34 -4.78 1.54 5.90
CA SER A 34 -3.77 1.24 6.89
C SER A 34 -4.19 0.09 7.81
N ALA A 35 -3.17 -0.56 8.36
CA ALA A 35 -3.30 -1.51 9.45
C ALA A 35 -2.25 -1.17 10.50
N GLU A 36 -2.66 -1.18 11.76
CA GLU A 36 -1.77 -0.96 12.90
C GLU A 36 -2.11 -1.94 14.01
N GLY A 37 -1.13 -2.23 14.86
CA GLY A 37 -1.32 -3.17 15.95
C GLY A 37 -0.13 -3.23 16.89
N LEU A 38 -0.32 -3.99 17.97
CA LEU A 38 0.65 -4.18 19.03
C LEU A 38 1.11 -5.63 19.07
N PHE A 39 2.36 -5.83 19.46
CA PHE A 39 2.90 -7.12 19.87
C PHE A 39 3.04 -7.08 21.38
N LEU A 40 2.32 -7.96 22.09
CA LEU A 40 2.30 -8.01 23.54
C LEU A 40 2.81 -9.39 24.00
N PRO A 41 3.92 -9.47 24.76
CA PRO A 41 4.46 -10.74 25.26
C PRO A 41 3.43 -11.57 26.05
N GLU A 42 2.56 -10.90 26.80
CA GLU A 42 1.55 -11.54 27.64
C GLU A 42 0.46 -12.24 26.82
N GLN A 43 0.31 -11.86 25.55
CA GLN A 43 -0.63 -12.46 24.59
C GLN A 43 0.04 -13.54 23.74
N TYR A 44 1.32 -13.84 24.00
CA TYR A 44 2.05 -14.83 23.23
C TYR A 44 1.57 -16.25 23.59
N GLU A 45 1.07 -16.96 22.59
CA GLU A 45 0.90 -18.40 22.62
C GLU A 45 1.68 -18.99 21.44
N GLU A 46 2.41 -20.09 21.65
CA GLU A 46 3.31 -20.64 20.64
C GLU A 46 2.60 -20.99 19.31
N LYS A 47 1.34 -21.45 19.39
CA LYS A 47 0.48 -21.69 18.21
C LYS A 47 0.10 -20.43 17.44
N TYR A 48 0.21 -19.25 18.05
CA TYR A 48 -0.08 -17.93 17.45
C TYR A 48 1.18 -17.07 17.31
N ARG A 49 2.37 -17.68 17.30
CA ARG A 49 3.64 -16.98 17.03
C ARG A 49 3.67 -16.26 15.67
N VAL A 50 2.71 -16.57 14.79
CA VAL A 50 2.54 -15.89 13.50
C VAL A 50 1.27 -15.06 13.55
N PHE A 51 1.44 -13.75 13.49
CA PHE A 51 0.35 -12.80 13.37
C PHE A 51 0.20 -12.37 11.90
N GLU A 52 -1.02 -12.34 11.39
CA GLU A 52 -1.33 -11.91 10.03
C GLU A 52 -2.24 -10.68 10.06
N THR A 53 -1.92 -9.69 9.24
CA THR A 53 -2.79 -8.54 8.96
C THR A 53 -2.95 -8.39 7.47
N THR A 54 -4.11 -7.89 7.05
CA THR A 54 -4.48 -7.81 5.65
C THR A 54 -5.00 -6.43 5.28
N ILE A 55 -4.64 -5.95 4.10
CA ILE A 55 -5.14 -4.70 3.54
C ILE A 55 -5.77 -5.00 2.18
N GLU A 56 -7.04 -4.65 2.03
CA GLU A 56 -7.74 -4.79 0.75
C GLU A 56 -7.49 -3.57 -0.13
N VAL A 57 -6.77 -3.79 -1.24
CA VAL A 57 -6.59 -2.77 -2.28
C VAL A 57 -7.66 -2.97 -3.34
N ASN A 58 -8.66 -2.08 -3.36
CA ASN A 58 -9.81 -2.18 -4.27
C ASN A 58 -9.68 -1.32 -5.55
N LYS A 59 -8.69 -0.43 -5.59
CA LYS A 59 -8.39 0.48 -6.72
C LYS A 59 -6.98 0.26 -7.23
N THR A 60 -6.76 0.45 -8.53
CA THR A 60 -5.45 0.34 -9.20
C THR A 60 -5.17 1.45 -10.22
N LYS A 61 -6.07 2.42 -10.35
CA LYS A 61 -5.97 3.51 -11.33
C LYS A 61 -5.03 4.64 -10.88
N TYR A 62 -3.87 4.27 -10.35
CA TYR A 62 -2.78 5.17 -9.95
C TYR A 62 -1.46 4.60 -10.48
N GLU A 63 -0.40 5.40 -10.61
CA GLU A 63 0.85 4.93 -11.25
C GLU A 63 1.66 3.99 -10.35
N LYS A 64 1.68 4.25 -9.04
CA LYS A 64 2.43 3.47 -8.05
C LYS A 64 1.63 3.34 -6.77
N LEU A 65 1.79 2.18 -6.12
CA LEU A 65 1.34 1.94 -4.75
C LEU A 65 2.52 2.21 -3.81
N HIS A 66 2.38 3.24 -3.00
CA HIS A 66 3.31 3.59 -1.95
C HIS A 66 2.95 2.79 -0.68
N ILE A 67 3.92 2.07 -0.13
CA ILE A 67 3.74 1.31 1.10
C ILE A 67 4.73 1.84 2.14
N ASP A 68 4.23 2.37 3.25
CA ASP A 68 5.03 2.75 4.41
C ASP A 68 4.86 1.69 5.48
N HIS A 69 5.96 1.01 5.83
CA HIS A 69 5.97 -0.05 6.83
C HIS A 69 6.94 0.32 7.94
N ARG A 70 6.39 0.42 9.16
CA ARG A 70 7.14 0.80 10.36
C ARG A 70 6.90 -0.23 11.45
N ILE A 71 7.98 -0.67 12.07
CA ILE A 71 7.94 -1.60 13.20
C ILE A 71 8.91 -1.08 14.25
N GLN A 72 8.42 -0.88 15.47
CA GLN A 72 9.21 -0.44 16.59
C GLN A 72 9.02 -1.39 17.77
N LEU A 73 10.11 -2.04 18.17
CA LEU A 73 10.12 -2.97 19.28
C LEU A 73 10.70 -2.32 20.53
N LYS A 74 10.14 -2.70 21.67
CA LYS A 74 10.65 -2.43 23.02
C LYS A 74 11.30 -3.67 23.64
N GLY A 75 11.02 -4.86 23.09
CA GLY A 75 11.47 -6.16 23.57
C GLY A 75 11.52 -7.19 22.43
N GLY A 76 12.43 -8.17 22.55
CA GLY A 76 12.51 -9.32 21.65
C GLY A 76 12.93 -8.97 20.22
N SER A 77 12.48 -9.82 19.28
CA SER A 77 12.70 -9.66 17.84
C SER A 77 11.52 -10.24 17.07
N LEU A 78 11.41 -9.92 15.79
CA LEU A 78 10.46 -10.59 14.89
C LEU A 78 11.01 -10.65 13.47
N ILE A 79 10.51 -11.59 12.69
CA ILE A 79 10.65 -11.61 11.24
C ILE A 79 9.34 -11.09 10.64
N TYR A 80 9.41 -10.26 9.60
CA TYR A 80 8.24 -9.85 8.85
C TYR A 80 8.34 -10.28 7.39
N GLU A 81 7.17 -10.52 6.79
CA GLU A 81 7.02 -10.80 5.37
C GLU A 81 5.79 -10.06 4.84
N LEU A 82 5.96 -9.34 3.74
CA LEU A 82 4.87 -8.67 3.03
C LEU A 82 4.61 -9.39 1.71
N TYR A 83 3.36 -9.74 1.46
CA TYR A 83 2.90 -10.50 0.31
C TYR A 83 2.00 -9.66 -0.59
N ASP A 84 2.21 -9.78 -1.90
CA ASP A 84 1.27 -9.26 -2.90
C ASP A 84 0.00 -10.13 -2.99
N PRO A 85 -1.06 -9.67 -3.70
CA PRO A 85 -2.29 -10.43 -3.86
C PRO A 85 -2.14 -11.76 -4.60
N LYS A 86 -1.01 -11.96 -5.31
CA LYS A 86 -0.68 -13.22 -5.99
C LYS A 86 0.04 -14.20 -5.08
N GLY A 87 0.39 -13.78 -3.85
CA GLY A 87 1.10 -14.60 -2.86
C GLY A 87 2.61 -14.55 -3.00
N ASN A 88 3.18 -13.61 -3.77
CA ASN A 88 4.63 -13.43 -3.83
C ASN A 88 5.10 -12.55 -2.68
N VAL A 89 6.26 -12.87 -2.09
CA VAL A 89 6.90 -12.01 -1.10
C VAL A 89 7.51 -10.80 -1.82
N VAL A 90 7.02 -9.60 -1.48
CA VAL A 90 7.54 -8.33 -2.01
C VAL A 90 8.58 -7.69 -1.10
N ASP A 91 8.54 -8.00 0.19
CA ASP A 91 9.52 -7.53 1.16
C ASP A 91 9.59 -8.47 2.36
N ARG A 92 10.79 -8.61 2.93
CA ARG A 92 11.03 -9.40 4.14
C ARG A 92 12.23 -8.89 4.90
N GLY A 93 12.25 -9.10 6.21
CA GLY A 93 13.37 -8.73 7.05
C GLY A 93 13.20 -9.16 8.49
N GLU A 94 14.25 -8.92 9.28
CA GLU A 94 14.25 -9.10 10.72
C GLU A 94 14.25 -7.74 11.40
N VAL A 95 13.52 -7.63 12.51
CA VAL A 95 13.44 -6.42 13.33
C VAL A 95 13.84 -6.76 14.75
N THR A 96 14.73 -5.95 15.30
CA THR A 96 15.17 -6.02 16.70
C THR A 96 15.04 -4.64 17.32
N ILE A 97 15.22 -4.54 18.64
CA ILE A 97 15.21 -3.26 19.36
C ILE A 97 16.29 -2.30 18.81
N ALA A 98 17.46 -2.83 18.47
CA ALA A 98 18.57 -2.04 17.94
C ALA A 98 18.37 -1.62 16.48
N GLN A 99 17.48 -2.30 15.75
CA GLN A 99 17.25 -2.11 14.33
C GLN A 99 15.74 -2.05 14.05
N PRO A 100 15.08 -0.92 14.38
CA PRO A 100 13.68 -0.73 14.04
C PRO A 100 13.48 -0.64 12.53
N LEU A 101 12.30 -1.06 12.06
CA LEU A 101 11.93 -0.91 10.65
C LEU A 101 11.28 0.45 10.42
N SER A 102 11.75 1.17 9.41
CA SER A 102 11.06 2.31 8.81
C SER A 102 11.39 2.31 7.33
N LYS A 103 10.48 1.73 6.52
CA LYS A 103 10.74 1.47 5.10
C LYS A 103 9.60 1.96 4.23
N GLN A 104 9.95 2.62 3.14
CA GLN A 104 9.02 2.98 2.07
C GLN A 104 9.29 2.14 0.84
N LEU A 105 8.25 1.52 0.30
CA LEU A 105 8.29 0.70 -0.91
C LEU A 105 7.39 1.33 -1.97
N ASN A 106 7.85 1.28 -3.22
CA ASN A 106 7.06 1.69 -4.38
C ASN A 106 6.86 0.46 -5.25
N VAL A 107 5.62 -0.03 -5.32
CA VAL A 107 5.28 -1.22 -6.10
C VAL A 107 4.26 -0.89 -7.18
N ALA A 108 4.17 -1.75 -8.19
CA ALA A 108 3.11 -1.64 -9.17
C ALA A 108 1.74 -1.83 -8.48
N PRO A 109 0.72 -1.05 -8.82
CA PRO A 109 -0.64 -1.22 -8.31
C PRO A 109 -1.16 -2.64 -8.59
N GLN A 110 -1.52 -3.37 -7.55
CA GLN A 110 -2.19 -4.66 -7.69
C GLN A 110 -3.45 -4.68 -6.82
N LYS A 111 -4.59 -4.96 -7.48
CA LYS A 111 -5.88 -5.11 -6.80
C LYS A 111 -5.90 -6.44 -6.06
N GLY A 112 -6.46 -6.44 -4.86
CA GLY A 112 -6.71 -7.64 -4.08
C GLY A 112 -6.21 -7.51 -2.65
N LEU A 113 -6.17 -8.65 -1.96
CA LEU A 113 -5.82 -8.73 -0.55
C LEU A 113 -4.30 -8.81 -0.40
N TRP A 114 -3.70 -7.74 0.10
CA TRP A 114 -2.31 -7.72 0.53
C TRP A 114 -2.21 -8.28 1.95
N LYS A 115 -1.14 -9.01 2.24
CA LYS A 115 -0.98 -9.71 3.52
C LYS A 115 0.39 -9.42 4.10
N ALA A 116 0.46 -9.04 5.38
CA ALA A 116 1.70 -8.96 6.13
C ALA A 116 1.66 -10.00 7.26
N LYS A 117 2.72 -10.81 7.33
CA LYS A 117 2.93 -11.80 8.37
C LYS A 117 4.07 -11.36 9.27
N TYR A 118 3.88 -11.54 10.57
CA TYR A 118 4.84 -11.21 11.61
C TYR A 118 5.07 -12.46 12.45
N TYR A 119 6.31 -12.94 12.45
CA TYR A 119 6.74 -14.11 13.20
C TYR A 119 7.41 -13.61 14.48
N THR A 120 6.65 -13.63 15.56
CA THR A 120 7.06 -13.12 16.88
C THR A 120 7.66 -14.24 17.74
N ASN A 121 8.40 -13.84 18.76
CA ASN A 121 8.84 -14.69 19.84
C ASN A 121 8.18 -14.27 21.16
N LYS A 122 8.38 -15.07 22.20
CA LYS A 122 7.80 -14.86 23.54
C LYS A 122 8.16 -13.51 24.17
N ASP A 123 9.24 -12.89 23.72
CA ASP A 123 9.77 -11.64 24.27
C ASP A 123 9.38 -10.42 23.39
N THR A 124 8.73 -10.65 22.24
CA THR A 124 8.37 -9.59 21.29
C THR A 124 7.36 -8.63 21.92
N ASN A 125 7.81 -7.40 22.15
CA ASN A 125 6.97 -6.30 22.60
C ASN A 125 7.16 -5.12 21.66
N GLY A 126 6.09 -4.55 21.14
CA GLY A 126 6.20 -3.41 20.25
C GLY A 126 4.92 -3.07 19.50
N LYS A 127 5.09 -2.36 18.39
CA LYS A 127 3.99 -1.98 17.51
C LYS A 127 4.41 -2.00 16.06
N TYR A 128 3.43 -2.16 15.18
CA TYR A 128 3.59 -1.98 13.75
C TYR A 128 2.57 -0.98 13.20
N ILE A 129 2.95 -0.31 12.12
CA ILE A 129 2.08 0.51 11.28
C ILE A 129 2.40 0.15 9.83
N LEU A 130 1.37 -0.17 9.06
CA LEU A 130 1.45 -0.49 7.65
C LEU A 130 0.45 0.37 6.91
N VAL A 131 0.92 1.26 6.03
CA VAL A 131 0.07 2.20 5.28
C VAL A 131 0.28 1.98 3.80
N PHE A 132 -0.81 1.90 3.06
CA PHE A 132 -0.86 1.81 1.62
C PHE A 132 -1.48 3.08 1.06
N GLN A 133 -0.80 3.73 0.13
CA GLN A 133 -1.25 4.96 -0.52
C GLN A 133 -1.10 4.84 -2.04
N GLY A 134 -2.20 5.02 -2.77
CA GLY A 134 -2.23 5.12 -4.22
C GLY A 134 -2.56 6.56 -4.62
N GLY A 135 -1.73 7.15 -5.48
CA GLY A 135 -1.91 8.51 -5.99
C GLY A 135 -0.69 8.98 -6.77
N ARG A 136 -0.79 10.13 -7.44
CA ARG A 136 0.40 10.85 -7.93
C ARG A 136 0.96 11.66 -6.76
N ARG A 137 2.15 11.32 -6.29
CA ARG A 137 2.99 12.31 -5.58
C ARG A 137 3.38 13.42 -6.53
#